data_AF-Q8SBB6-F1
#
_entry.id   AF-Q8SBB6-F1
#
_cell.length_a   1.000
_cell.length_b   1.000
_cell.length_c   1.000
_cell.angle_alpha   90.00
_cell.angle_beta   90.00
_cell.angle_gamma   90.00
#
_symmetry.space_group_name_H-M   'P 1'
#
loop_
_entity.id
_entity.type
_entity.pdbx_description
1 polymer ?
#
loop_
_entity_poly.entity_id
_entity_poly.type
_entity_poly.pdbx_seq_one_letter_code
_entity_poly.pdbx_strand_id
1 'polypeptide(L)'
;MDFTPELTKLNRQRRCFLRSKIPSSPTEGRRHALYPDRSYYGPPTYECPYCGAMFWYQERVKSTSAITKRKIVYNLCCKGGQIQLPKLRPPPEPLATLLNFNGDARSKRFLRQIRLYNSMFVFTSMGATVDKSINTGNAPYVFKINGVVHHRIGTLVRSRGSPPKFAQLYIYDSENEIQNRLNIFENDGDNVDKADSEILAALSLMFDAENALVQNFRYAKERLSEHGDQQITLRRLGCNAKDDVQYNLPTSGEIVE
;
A
#
# COMPACT_ATOMS: atom_id res chain seq x y z
N MET A 1 -31.73 24.57 -34.25
CA MET A 1 -30.43 25.26 -34.08
C MET A 1 -29.77 24.70 -32.82
N ASP A 2 -29.49 23.40 -32.73
CA ASP A 2 -28.53 22.58 -33.49
C ASP A 2 -27.06 22.92 -33.21
N PHE A 3 -26.30 21.82 -33.12
CA PHE A 3 -24.88 21.62 -32.75
C PHE A 3 -24.59 21.52 -31.23
N THR A 4 -24.10 20.42 -30.64
CA THR A 4 -23.92 19.00 -31.01
C THR A 4 -23.54 18.27 -29.70
N PRO A 5 -23.81 16.96 -29.54
CA PRO A 5 -23.63 16.22 -28.28
C PRO A 5 -22.28 15.49 -28.23
N GLU A 6 -21.29 16.01 -27.50
CA GLU A 6 -19.98 15.37 -27.31
C GLU A 6 -19.46 15.39 -25.86
N LEU A 7 -20.31 15.07 -24.88
CA LEU A 7 -19.84 14.80 -23.50
C LEU A 7 -20.31 13.46 -22.91
N THR A 8 -20.79 12.55 -23.76
CA THR A 8 -21.19 11.18 -23.35
C THR A 8 -20.29 10.07 -23.89
N LYS A 9 -19.07 10.40 -24.36
CA LYS A 9 -18.10 9.43 -24.92
C LYS A 9 -16.77 9.32 -24.15
N LEU A 10 -16.75 9.63 -22.85
CA LEU A 10 -15.64 9.23 -21.96
C LEU A 10 -16.05 8.19 -20.92
N ASN A 11 -17.12 7.43 -21.20
CA ASN A 11 -17.61 6.38 -20.30
C ASN A 11 -18.08 5.12 -21.05
N ARG A 12 -17.29 4.69 -22.05
CA ARG A 12 -17.59 3.46 -22.80
C ARG A 12 -16.36 2.73 -23.34
N GLN A 13 -15.39 2.42 -22.48
CA GLN A 13 -14.48 1.29 -22.76
C GLN A 13 -13.74 0.79 -21.51
N ARG A 14 -14.49 0.46 -20.45
CA ARG A 14 -14.07 -0.53 -19.44
C ARG A 14 -15.24 -1.42 -19.04
N ARG A 15 -15.74 -2.17 -20.02
CA ARG A 15 -16.43 -3.46 -19.82
C ARG A 15 -15.94 -4.41 -20.90
N CYS A 16 -14.71 -4.90 -20.77
CA CYS A 16 -14.43 -6.23 -21.27
C CYS A 16 -15.12 -7.20 -20.30
N PHE A 17 -16.26 -7.68 -20.75
CA PHE A 17 -16.97 -8.83 -20.19
C PHE A 17 -15.98 -9.98 -19.96
N LEU A 18 -15.71 -10.31 -18.70
CA LEU A 18 -15.47 -11.71 -18.32
C LEU A 18 -16.85 -12.33 -18.07
N ARG A 19 -17.55 -12.67 -19.15
CA ARG A 19 -18.54 -13.76 -19.13
C ARG A 19 -17.95 -14.89 -19.96
N SER A 20 -16.95 -15.57 -19.41
CA SER A 20 -16.69 -16.95 -19.83
C SER A 20 -17.73 -17.82 -19.12
N LYS A 21 -18.60 -18.48 -19.91
CA LYS A 21 -19.42 -19.57 -19.42
C LYS A 21 -18.49 -20.64 -18.86
N ILE A 22 -18.69 -21.06 -17.62
CA ILE A 22 -17.99 -22.20 -17.01
C ILE A 22 -18.56 -23.47 -17.65
N PRO A 23 -17.79 -24.28 -18.39
CA PRO A 23 -18.20 -25.62 -18.74
C PRO A 23 -17.93 -26.52 -17.53
N SER A 24 -18.98 -27.18 -17.06
CA SER A 24 -18.92 -28.22 -16.04
C SER A 24 -18.46 -29.54 -16.64
N SER A 25 -17.29 -30.05 -16.26
CA SER A 25 -17.06 -31.47 -15.91
C SER A 25 -15.58 -31.77 -15.61
N PRO A 26 -15.27 -32.77 -14.77
CA PRO A 26 -14.01 -32.91 -14.05
C PRO A 26 -13.05 -33.87 -14.75
N THR A 27 -11.74 -33.61 -14.69
CA THR A 27 -10.73 -34.67 -14.70
C THR A 27 -9.45 -34.20 -14.00
N GLU A 28 -8.95 -35.09 -13.15
CA GLU A 28 -7.81 -34.94 -12.25
C GLU A 28 -6.49 -34.57 -12.96
N GLY A 29 -5.67 -33.83 -12.23
CA GLY A 29 -4.29 -33.54 -12.58
C GLY A 29 -3.89 -32.14 -12.11
N ARG A 30 -2.86 -32.06 -11.24
CA ARG A 30 -2.21 -30.79 -10.83
C ARG A 30 -1.69 -30.07 -12.08
N ARG A 31 -2.53 -29.26 -12.73
CA ARG A 31 -2.10 -28.30 -13.73
C ARG A 31 -1.80 -27.01 -12.99
N HIS A 32 -0.54 -26.60 -12.98
CA HIS A 32 -0.20 -25.20 -12.74
C HIS A 32 -1.11 -24.36 -13.63
N ALA A 33 -1.79 -23.36 -13.07
CA ALA A 33 -2.59 -22.42 -13.84
C ALA A 33 -1.64 -21.60 -14.74
N LEU A 34 -1.25 -22.18 -15.87
CA LEU A 34 -0.59 -21.50 -16.95
C LEU A 34 -1.68 -20.72 -17.65
N TYR A 35 -1.62 -19.39 -17.57
CA TYR A 35 -2.43 -18.51 -18.39
C TYR A 35 -1.76 -18.45 -19.76
N PRO A 36 -2.25 -19.17 -20.78
CA PRO A 36 -1.58 -19.25 -22.09
C PRO A 36 -1.48 -17.87 -22.77
N ASP A 37 -2.32 -16.91 -22.38
CA ASP A 37 -2.39 -15.56 -22.95
C ASP A 37 -1.65 -14.49 -22.12
N ARG A 38 -0.62 -14.84 -21.35
CA ARG A 38 0.15 -13.82 -20.62
C ARG A 38 0.93 -12.96 -21.63
N SER A 39 0.36 -11.81 -21.96
CA SER A 39 1.00 -10.82 -22.84
C SER A 39 2.21 -10.22 -22.13
N TYR A 40 3.43 -10.59 -22.56
CA TYR A 40 4.67 -10.00 -22.08
C TYR A 40 5.16 -8.95 -23.09
N TYR A 41 5.13 -7.68 -22.71
CA TYR A 41 5.53 -6.56 -23.56
C TYR A 41 6.99 -6.12 -23.37
N GLY A 42 7.79 -6.91 -22.64
CA GLY A 42 9.15 -6.53 -22.25
C GLY A 42 9.17 -5.51 -21.10
N PRO A 43 10.37 -5.03 -20.70
CA PRO A 43 10.49 -3.90 -19.80
C PRO A 43 10.03 -2.59 -20.48
N PRO A 44 9.57 -1.58 -19.71
CA PRO A 44 9.32 -0.25 -20.26
C PRO A 44 10.68 0.40 -20.61
N THR A 45 10.89 0.68 -21.89
CA THR A 45 12.16 1.24 -22.41
C THR A 45 11.99 2.60 -23.08
N TYR A 46 10.75 3.10 -23.17
CA TYR A 46 10.46 4.36 -23.84
C TYR A 46 10.20 5.45 -22.82
N GLU A 47 10.82 6.61 -23.03
CA GLU A 47 10.69 7.75 -22.13
C GLU A 47 9.81 8.84 -22.77
N CYS A 48 8.93 9.44 -21.98
CA CYS A 48 8.17 10.60 -22.42
C CYS A 48 9.08 11.84 -22.48
N PRO A 49 9.16 12.55 -23.62
CA PRO A 49 10.10 13.66 -23.81
C PRO A 49 9.81 14.90 -22.94
N TYR A 50 8.61 14.98 -22.35
CA TYR A 50 8.20 16.12 -21.53
C TYR A 50 8.40 15.89 -20.03
N CYS A 51 8.08 14.68 -19.55
CA CYS A 51 7.96 14.37 -18.12
C CYS A 51 9.00 13.34 -17.62
N GLY A 52 9.71 12.67 -18.54
CA GLY A 52 10.66 11.60 -18.20
C GLY A 52 10.01 10.30 -17.71
N ALA A 53 8.68 10.17 -17.78
CA ALA A 53 8.01 8.93 -17.38
C ALA A 53 8.31 7.80 -18.37
N MET A 54 8.51 6.60 -17.83
CA MET A 54 8.78 5.38 -18.60
C MET A 54 7.48 4.71 -19.06
N PHE A 55 7.48 4.22 -20.29
CA PHE A 55 6.33 3.63 -20.98
C PHE A 55 6.72 2.33 -21.69
N TRP A 56 5.74 1.45 -21.84
CA TRP A 56 5.81 0.38 -22.83
C TRP A 56 5.51 0.92 -24.23
N TYR A 57 6.07 0.28 -25.26
CA TYR A 57 5.84 0.70 -26.65
C TYR A 57 4.35 0.73 -27.05
N GLN A 58 3.57 -0.20 -26.49
CA GLN A 58 2.14 -0.37 -26.79
C GLN A 58 1.27 0.74 -26.19
N GLU A 59 1.78 1.50 -25.21
CA GLU A 59 1.06 2.59 -24.56
C GLU A 59 1.11 3.91 -25.35
N ARG A 60 1.82 3.93 -26.49
CA ARG A 60 1.91 5.11 -27.34
C ARG A 60 0.54 5.50 -27.90
N VAL A 61 0.38 6.79 -28.16
CA VAL A 61 -0.78 7.32 -28.87
C VAL A 61 -0.66 6.91 -30.34
N LYS A 62 -1.41 5.89 -30.76
CA LYS A 62 -1.29 5.30 -32.10
C LYS A 62 -1.55 6.32 -33.23
N SER A 63 -2.48 7.25 -33.03
CA SER A 63 -2.86 8.25 -34.04
C SER A 63 -1.79 9.31 -34.30
N THR A 64 -1.02 9.68 -33.28
CA THR A 64 0.00 10.74 -33.37
C THR A 64 1.42 10.18 -33.46
N SER A 65 1.59 8.88 -33.21
CA SER A 65 2.87 8.19 -33.33
C SER A 65 3.08 7.71 -34.76
N ALA A 66 4.18 8.13 -35.39
CA ALA A 66 4.58 7.72 -36.72
C ALA A 66 5.94 7.01 -36.66
N ILE A 67 5.92 5.68 -36.80
CA ILE A 67 7.12 4.82 -36.76
C ILE A 67 8.10 5.22 -37.86
N THR A 68 7.60 5.48 -39.07
CA THR A 68 8.39 5.90 -40.23
C THR A 68 9.14 7.21 -40.02
N LYS A 69 8.60 8.09 -39.17
CA LYS A 69 9.22 9.38 -38.79
C LYS A 69 9.97 9.32 -37.46
N ARG A 70 10.15 8.11 -36.89
CA ARG A 70 10.72 7.87 -35.54
C ARG A 70 10.08 8.75 -34.44
N LYS A 71 8.81 9.12 -34.62
CA LYS A 71 8.06 9.97 -33.69
C LYS A 71 7.11 9.10 -32.88
N ILE A 72 7.45 8.85 -31.62
CA ILE A 72 6.60 8.12 -30.67
C ILE A 72 6.10 9.12 -29.63
N VAL A 73 4.78 9.18 -29.43
CA VAL A 73 4.16 10.17 -28.56
C VAL A 73 3.40 9.48 -27.43
N TYR A 74 3.63 9.95 -26.21
CA TYR A 74 2.94 9.52 -25.00
C TYR A 74 2.21 10.70 -24.35
N ASN A 75 0.98 10.48 -23.90
CA ASN A 75 0.16 11.53 -23.27
C ASN A 75 -0.49 11.10 -21.94
N LEU A 76 -0.23 9.89 -21.46
CA LEU A 76 -0.82 9.39 -20.21
C LEU A 76 -0.15 9.95 -18.95
N CYS A 77 1.09 10.47 -19.00
CA CYS A 77 1.72 11.12 -17.84
C CYS A 77 1.34 12.60 -17.71
N CYS A 78 1.62 13.40 -18.74
CA CYS A 78 1.61 14.86 -18.69
C CYS A 78 0.66 15.48 -19.73
N LYS A 79 -0.25 14.68 -20.30
CA LYS A 79 -1.12 15.10 -21.42
C LYS A 79 -0.34 15.69 -22.60
N GLY A 80 0.86 15.18 -22.86
CA GLY A 80 1.73 15.66 -23.94
C GLY A 80 2.40 17.01 -23.63
N GLY A 81 2.72 17.25 -22.36
CA GLY A 81 3.40 18.47 -21.88
C GLY A 81 2.47 19.57 -21.38
N GLN A 82 1.15 19.34 -21.40
CA GLN A 82 0.16 20.30 -20.90
C GLN A 82 0.10 20.37 -19.37
N ILE A 83 0.54 19.31 -18.68
CA ILE A 83 0.54 19.23 -17.22
C ILE A 83 1.97 19.02 -16.73
N GLN A 84 2.44 19.91 -15.86
CA GLN A 84 3.70 19.75 -15.15
C GLN A 84 3.42 19.07 -13.80
N LEU A 85 3.78 17.78 -13.70
CA LEU A 85 3.68 17.04 -12.44
C LEU A 85 4.87 17.40 -11.54
N PRO A 86 4.65 17.70 -10.24
CA PRO A 86 5.73 17.84 -9.28
C PRO A 86 6.57 16.56 -9.22
N LYS A 87 7.89 16.71 -9.11
CA LYS A 87 8.75 15.55 -8.89
C LYS A 87 8.41 14.91 -7.55
N LEU A 88 8.32 13.59 -7.53
CA LEU A 88 8.19 12.85 -6.28
C LEU A 88 9.40 13.18 -5.40
N ARG A 89 9.14 13.53 -4.14
CA ARG A 89 10.21 13.69 -3.16
C ARG A 89 10.86 12.32 -2.95
N PRO A 90 12.20 12.23 -2.91
CA PRO A 90 12.85 10.98 -2.59
C PRO A 90 12.43 10.55 -1.17
N PRO A 91 12.32 9.24 -0.91
CA PRO A 91 12.14 8.76 0.45
C PRO A 91 13.31 9.22 1.35
N PRO A 92 13.08 9.43 2.66
CA PRO A 92 14.15 9.74 3.61
C PRO A 92 15.08 8.53 3.80
N GLU A 93 16.31 8.77 4.26
CA GLU A 93 17.21 7.69 4.71
C GLU A 93 16.76 7.15 6.08
N PRO A 94 16.91 5.83 6.34
CA PRO A 94 17.57 4.81 5.52
C PRO A 94 16.67 4.17 4.44
N LEU A 95 15.39 4.56 4.36
CA LEU A 95 14.41 3.90 3.50
C LEU A 95 14.77 4.00 2.01
N ALA A 96 15.36 5.12 1.57
CA ALA A 96 15.83 5.27 0.20
C ALA A 96 16.87 4.21 -0.19
N THR A 97 17.89 4.00 0.65
CA THR A 97 18.89 2.96 0.45
C THR A 97 18.25 1.57 0.45
N LEU A 98 17.38 1.29 1.43
CA LEU A 98 16.74 -0.02 1.59
C LEU A 98 15.80 -0.39 0.43
N LEU A 99 15.17 0.59 -0.22
CA LEU A 99 14.28 0.38 -1.37
C LEU A 99 15.04 0.13 -2.69
N ASN A 100 16.36 0.16 -2.70
CA ASN A 100 17.15 -0.09 -3.90
C ASN A 100 17.14 -1.58 -4.28
N PHE A 101 16.44 -1.93 -5.37
CA PHE A 101 16.39 -3.29 -5.92
C PHE A 101 17.76 -3.85 -6.33
N ASN A 102 18.66 -2.97 -6.76
CA ASN A 102 20.02 -3.33 -7.15
C ASN A 102 21.03 -3.10 -6.01
N GLY A 103 20.53 -2.87 -4.79
CA GLY A 103 21.33 -2.62 -3.61
C GLY A 103 22.08 -3.85 -3.08
N ASP A 104 22.65 -3.66 -1.91
CA ASP A 104 23.39 -4.67 -1.17
C ASP A 104 22.50 -5.82 -0.65
N ALA A 105 23.11 -6.80 0.03
CA ALA A 105 22.39 -7.92 0.61
C ALA A 105 21.32 -7.46 1.62
N ARG A 106 21.58 -6.36 2.34
CA ARG A 106 20.65 -5.77 3.31
C ARG A 106 19.38 -5.24 2.63
N SER A 107 19.53 -4.48 1.55
CA SER A 107 18.40 -3.95 0.75
C SER A 107 17.55 -5.08 0.16
N LYS A 108 18.20 -6.12 -0.38
CA LYS A 108 17.50 -7.31 -0.91
C LYS A 108 16.72 -8.06 0.16
N ARG A 109 17.31 -8.24 1.35
CA ARG A 109 16.63 -8.85 2.50
C ARG A 109 15.44 -8.01 2.96
N PHE A 110 15.61 -6.69 3.06
CA PHE A 110 14.53 -5.76 3.39
C PHE A 110 13.37 -5.87 2.40
N LEU A 111 13.64 -5.80 1.09
CA LEU A 111 12.62 -5.91 0.05
C LEU A 111 11.85 -7.23 0.11
N ARG A 112 12.54 -8.36 0.39
CA ARG A 112 11.89 -9.67 0.59
C ARG A 112 10.94 -9.64 1.79
N GLN A 113 11.31 -8.91 2.84
CA GLN A 113 10.59 -8.85 4.12
C GLN A 113 9.75 -7.56 4.28
N ILE A 114 9.58 -6.73 3.24
CA ILE A 114 8.98 -5.39 3.37
C ILE A 114 7.58 -5.41 4.00
N ARG A 115 6.81 -6.47 3.75
CA ARG A 115 5.49 -6.68 4.35
C ARG A 115 5.55 -6.89 5.86
N LEU A 116 6.61 -7.53 6.35
CA LEU A 116 6.86 -7.74 7.78
C LEU A 116 7.10 -6.39 8.47
N TYR A 117 8.03 -5.58 7.94
CA TYR A 117 8.30 -4.24 8.46
C TYR A 117 7.07 -3.34 8.42
N ASN A 118 6.32 -3.31 7.30
CA ASN A 118 5.09 -2.54 7.21
C ASN A 118 4.05 -2.96 8.25
N SER A 119 3.95 -4.26 8.53
CA SER A 119 3.04 -4.77 9.55
C SER A 119 3.51 -4.43 10.97
N MET A 120 4.81 -4.31 11.21
CA MET A 120 5.35 -3.86 12.49
C MET A 120 5.05 -2.39 12.76
N PHE A 121 5.05 -1.52 11.74
CA PHE A 121 4.81 -0.07 11.87
C PHE A 121 3.36 0.36 11.60
N VAL A 122 2.41 -0.58 11.50
CA VAL A 122 1.02 -0.22 11.21
C VAL A 122 0.30 0.31 12.46
N PHE A 123 -0.42 1.42 12.32
CA PHE A 123 -1.19 2.04 13.41
C PHE A 123 -2.55 1.39 13.63
N THR A 124 -3.15 0.85 12.57
CA THR A 124 -4.52 0.34 12.58
C THR A 124 -4.58 -1.15 12.34
N SER A 125 -5.51 -1.80 13.02
CA SER A 125 -5.93 -3.15 12.65
C SER A 125 -6.92 -3.12 11.49
N MET A 126 -6.94 -4.17 10.69
CA MET A 126 -7.99 -4.36 9.68
C MET A 126 -9.22 -4.99 10.35
N GLY A 127 -10.31 -4.25 10.39
CA GLY A 127 -11.62 -4.78 10.74
C GLY A 127 -12.31 -5.33 9.51
N ALA A 128 -12.51 -6.64 9.45
CA ALA A 128 -13.21 -7.30 8.36
C ALA A 128 -13.94 -8.55 8.87
N THR A 129 -15.17 -8.76 8.39
CA THR A 129 -15.88 -10.03 8.60
C THR A 129 -15.35 -11.05 7.61
N VAL A 130 -14.48 -11.93 8.11
CA VAL A 130 -13.87 -12.99 7.31
C VAL A 130 -14.78 -14.21 7.31
N ASP A 131 -15.24 -14.60 6.13
CA ASP A 131 -15.96 -15.85 5.93
C ASP A 131 -14.96 -17.01 5.93
N LYS A 132 -14.87 -17.75 7.04
CA LYS A 132 -13.95 -18.89 7.19
C LYS A 132 -14.51 -20.19 6.60
N SER A 133 -15.80 -20.23 6.26
CA SER A 133 -16.47 -21.45 5.80
C SER A 133 -16.00 -21.92 4.43
N ILE A 134 -15.44 -21.01 3.62
CA ILE A 134 -15.04 -21.26 2.24
C ILE A 134 -13.77 -22.11 2.09
N ASN A 135 -12.90 -22.14 3.11
CA ASN A 135 -11.63 -22.86 3.04
C ASN A 135 -11.81 -24.32 3.51
N THR A 136 -12.83 -24.99 2.97
CA THR A 136 -13.17 -26.38 3.25
C THR A 136 -12.85 -27.24 2.03
N GLY A 137 -11.58 -27.62 1.86
CA GLY A 137 -11.14 -28.50 0.78
C GLY A 137 -9.66 -28.32 0.41
N ASN A 138 -9.19 -29.05 -0.61
CA ASN A 138 -7.82 -28.98 -1.15
C ASN A 138 -7.58 -27.81 -2.12
N ALA A 139 -8.47 -26.81 -2.13
CA ALA A 139 -8.33 -25.64 -2.99
C ALA A 139 -7.31 -24.65 -2.38
N PRO A 140 -6.64 -23.81 -3.21
CA PRO A 140 -5.81 -22.72 -2.70
C PRO A 140 -6.61 -21.82 -1.75
N TYR A 141 -5.97 -21.38 -0.67
CA TYR A 141 -6.61 -20.56 0.36
C TYR A 141 -7.22 -19.29 -0.24
N VAL A 142 -8.50 -19.07 0.03
CA VAL A 142 -9.23 -17.87 -0.39
C VAL A 142 -9.59 -17.04 0.84
N PHE A 143 -9.21 -15.77 0.81
CA PHE A 143 -9.62 -14.79 1.82
C PHE A 143 -10.84 -14.03 1.29
N LYS A 144 -12.04 -14.34 1.82
CA LYS A 144 -13.28 -13.66 1.44
C LYS A 144 -13.73 -12.72 2.53
N ILE A 145 -13.83 -11.45 2.15
CA ILE A 145 -14.34 -10.37 2.98
C ILE A 145 -15.73 -10.01 2.47
N ASN A 146 -16.72 -9.95 3.35
CA ASN A 146 -18.04 -9.44 3.04
C ASN A 146 -18.20 -8.03 3.65
N GLY A 147 -18.73 -7.09 2.87
CA GLY A 147 -19.00 -5.71 3.30
C GLY A 147 -17.82 -4.76 3.12
N VAL A 148 -17.72 -3.76 4.00
CA VAL A 148 -16.72 -2.68 3.95
C VAL A 148 -15.55 -3.00 4.88
N VAL A 149 -14.33 -2.91 4.35
CA VAL A 149 -13.10 -2.96 5.16
C VAL A 149 -12.95 -1.64 5.89
N HIS A 150 -12.81 -1.70 7.22
CA HIS A 150 -12.61 -0.53 8.07
C HIS A 150 -11.28 -0.64 8.82
N HIS A 151 -10.64 0.50 9.07
CA HIS A 151 -9.35 0.58 9.75
C HIS A 151 -9.57 0.91 11.22
N ARG A 152 -9.54 -0.08 12.10
CA ARG A 152 -9.79 0.16 13.53
C ARG A 152 -8.52 0.60 14.24
N ILE A 153 -8.56 1.81 14.79
CA ILE A 153 -7.65 2.25 15.85
C ILE A 153 -8.22 1.71 17.16
N GLY A 154 -7.54 0.72 17.75
CA GLY A 154 -7.94 0.15 19.03
C GLY A 154 -7.73 1.13 20.20
N THR A 155 -8.04 0.69 21.42
CA THR A 155 -7.72 1.46 22.63
C THR A 155 -6.22 1.74 22.68
N LEU A 156 -5.83 2.97 23.02
CA LEU A 156 -4.42 3.34 23.17
C LEU A 156 -3.79 2.73 24.43
N VAL A 157 -4.62 2.45 25.42
CA VAL A 157 -4.24 1.75 26.64
C VAL A 157 -4.40 0.24 26.45
N ARG A 158 -3.37 -0.48 26.88
CA ARG A 158 -3.28 -1.95 26.87
C ARG A 158 -4.15 -2.53 27.99
N SER A 159 -4.86 -3.62 27.71
CA SER A 159 -5.47 -4.42 28.78
C SER A 159 -4.39 -5.07 29.65
N ARG A 160 -4.60 -5.16 30.96
CA ARG A 160 -3.62 -5.78 31.86
C ARG A 160 -3.29 -7.20 31.38
N GLY A 161 -2.01 -7.47 31.14
CA GLY A 161 -1.49 -8.78 30.74
C GLY A 161 -1.46 -9.09 29.24
N SER A 162 -2.10 -8.30 28.36
CA SER A 162 -2.04 -8.55 26.90
C SER A 162 -0.85 -7.86 26.24
N PRO A 163 -0.15 -8.43 25.24
CA PRO A 163 0.93 -7.71 24.54
C PRO A 163 0.40 -6.45 23.81
N PRO A 164 1.23 -5.39 23.67
CA PRO A 164 0.85 -4.19 22.93
C PRO A 164 0.64 -4.50 21.43
N LYS A 165 -0.34 -3.85 20.80
CA LYS A 165 -0.66 -4.05 19.37
C LYS A 165 -0.87 -2.73 18.63
N PHE A 166 -0.44 -2.68 17.38
CA PHE A 166 -0.68 -1.57 16.45
C PHE A 166 -0.26 -0.22 17.04
N ALA A 167 -1.13 0.79 17.05
CA ALA A 167 -0.89 2.10 17.65
C ALA A 167 -0.36 2.07 19.10
N GLN A 168 -0.69 1.04 19.89
CA GLN A 168 -0.21 0.91 21.27
C GLN A 168 1.33 0.81 21.34
N LEU A 169 1.98 0.31 20.29
CA LEU A 169 3.44 0.16 20.21
C LEU A 169 4.19 1.49 20.21
N TYR A 170 3.51 2.60 19.90
CA TYR A 170 4.10 3.94 19.92
C TYR A 170 4.00 4.61 21.30
N ILE A 171 3.16 4.08 22.19
CA ILE A 171 2.86 4.65 23.52
C ILE A 171 3.43 3.76 24.63
N TYR A 172 3.25 2.45 24.52
CA TYR A 172 3.64 1.49 25.55
C TYR A 172 5.14 1.18 25.49
N ASP A 173 5.82 1.31 26.63
CA ASP A 173 7.19 0.84 26.87
C ASP A 173 8.15 1.13 25.69
N SER A 174 8.49 2.40 25.52
CA SER A 174 9.37 2.86 24.45
C SER A 174 10.80 2.34 24.57
N GLU A 175 11.24 1.99 25.79
CA GLU A 175 12.59 1.47 26.03
C GLU A 175 12.77 0.11 25.36
N ASN A 176 11.70 -0.70 25.34
CA ASN A 176 11.70 -2.03 24.72
C ASN A 176 10.90 -2.08 23.40
N GLU A 177 10.65 -0.94 22.75
CA GLU A 177 9.78 -0.87 21.57
C GLU A 177 10.24 -1.81 20.44
N ILE A 178 11.55 -1.87 20.17
CA ILE A 178 12.10 -2.73 19.11
C ILE A 178 11.84 -4.21 19.43
N GLN A 179 12.06 -4.62 20.68
CA GLN A 179 11.79 -6.00 21.09
C GLN A 179 10.29 -6.30 21.05
N ASN A 180 9.45 -5.36 21.51
CA ASN A 180 8.00 -5.47 21.44
C ASN A 180 7.51 -5.65 20.00
N ARG A 181 8.11 -4.95 19.03
CA ARG A 181 7.81 -5.10 17.59
C ARG A 181 8.30 -6.42 17.01
N LEU A 182 9.48 -6.89 17.40
CA LEU A 182 10.01 -8.20 16.98
C LEU A 182 9.11 -9.35 17.46
N ASN A 183 8.65 -9.28 18.71
CA ASN A 183 7.84 -10.31 19.35
C ASN A 183 6.43 -10.46 18.74
N ILE A 184 5.99 -9.56 17.86
CA ILE A 184 4.67 -9.66 17.18
C ILE A 184 4.56 -10.95 16.35
N PHE A 185 5.68 -11.43 15.79
CA PHE A 185 5.71 -12.54 14.83
C PHE A 185 6.48 -13.78 15.32
N GLU A 186 6.94 -13.82 16.58
CA GLU A 186 7.78 -14.93 17.09
C GLU A 186 7.03 -16.26 17.29
N ASN A 187 5.70 -16.30 17.14
CA ASN A 187 4.90 -17.50 17.35
C ASN A 187 4.77 -18.42 16.11
N ASP A 188 5.25 -18.00 14.93
CA ASP A 188 5.30 -18.86 13.74
C ASP A 188 6.68 -19.54 13.69
N GLY A 189 6.73 -20.80 14.11
CA GLY A 189 7.91 -21.59 14.52
C GLY A 189 9.05 -21.84 13.53
N ASP A 190 9.21 -21.04 12.46
CA ASP A 190 10.33 -21.16 11.53
C ASP A 190 11.33 -20.00 11.67
N ASN A 191 12.49 -20.31 12.25
CA ASN A 191 13.62 -19.42 12.52
C ASN A 191 14.29 -18.79 11.26
N VAL A 192 13.72 -18.95 10.05
CA VAL A 192 14.44 -18.71 8.79
C VAL A 192 14.34 -17.26 8.30
N ASP A 193 13.38 -16.46 8.77
CA ASP A 193 13.17 -15.08 8.29
C ASP A 193 12.85 -14.08 9.41
N LYS A 194 13.64 -14.10 10.49
CA LYS A 194 13.56 -13.04 11.51
C LYS A 194 13.85 -11.67 10.89
N ALA A 195 13.09 -10.65 11.33
CA ALA A 195 13.36 -9.27 10.98
C ALA A 195 14.72 -8.83 11.51
N ASP A 196 15.37 -7.93 10.78
CA ASP A 196 16.64 -7.33 11.16
C ASP A 196 16.39 -6.21 12.18
N SER A 197 16.89 -6.38 13.40
CA SER A 197 16.69 -5.43 14.50
C SER A 197 17.32 -4.07 14.21
N GLU A 198 18.43 -4.01 13.47
CA GLU A 198 19.09 -2.74 13.12
C GLU A 198 18.27 -1.98 12.09
N ILE A 199 17.67 -2.69 11.12
CA ILE A 199 16.75 -2.05 10.15
C ILE A 199 15.52 -1.52 10.88
N LEU A 200 14.96 -2.28 11.81
CA LEU A 200 13.82 -1.80 12.63
C LEU A 200 14.17 -0.56 13.43
N ALA A 201 15.32 -0.55 14.12
CA ALA A 201 15.75 0.61 14.89
C ALA A 201 15.94 1.84 14.00
N ALA A 202 16.61 1.69 12.86
CA ALA A 202 16.85 2.80 11.93
C ALA A 202 15.54 3.33 11.31
N LEU A 203 14.60 2.45 10.96
CA LEU A 203 13.27 2.86 10.49
C LEU A 203 12.45 3.54 11.59
N SER A 204 12.56 3.09 12.85
CA SER A 204 11.87 3.72 13.98
C SER A 204 12.32 5.16 14.15
N LEU A 205 13.64 5.41 14.16
CA LEU A 205 14.21 6.75 14.27
C LEU A 205 13.78 7.66 13.10
N MET A 206 13.81 7.11 11.88
CA MET A 206 13.33 7.83 10.69
C MET A 206 11.85 8.20 10.82
N PHE A 207 11.01 7.28 11.29
CA PHE A 207 9.59 7.54 11.49
C PHE A 207 9.33 8.57 12.59
N ASP A 208 10.08 8.56 13.68
CA ASP A 208 9.99 9.56 14.74
C ASP A 208 10.34 10.97 14.21
N ALA A 209 11.31 11.08 13.29
CA ALA A 209 11.74 12.35 12.70
C ALA A 209 10.80 12.87 11.60
N GLU A 210 10.31 12.00 10.72
CA GLU A 210 9.66 12.40 9.45
C GLU A 210 8.13 12.25 9.47
N ASN A 211 7.57 11.40 10.34
CA ASN A 211 6.14 11.08 10.32
C ASN A 211 5.38 11.83 11.42
N ALA A 212 4.60 12.83 11.00
CA ALA A 212 3.76 13.63 11.89
C ALA A 212 2.76 12.81 12.73
N LEU A 213 2.27 11.66 12.23
CA LEU A 213 1.41 10.78 13.03
C LEU A 213 2.21 10.19 14.19
N VAL A 214 3.39 9.64 13.92
CA VAL A 214 4.26 9.07 14.96
C VAL A 214 4.53 10.13 16.03
N GLN A 215 4.89 11.35 15.63
CA GLN A 215 5.11 12.48 16.54
C GLN A 215 3.87 12.79 17.41
N ASN A 216 2.67 12.81 16.84
CA ASN A 216 1.45 13.00 17.61
C ASN A 216 1.22 11.90 18.66
N PHE A 217 1.53 10.64 18.32
CA PHE A 217 1.44 9.52 19.26
C PHE A 217 2.52 9.59 20.34
N ARG A 218 3.74 10.05 20.01
CA ARG A 218 4.80 10.32 21.01
C ARG A 218 4.39 11.43 21.97
N TYR A 219 3.81 12.50 21.47
CA TYR A 219 3.29 13.59 22.31
C TYR A 219 2.15 13.11 23.21
N ALA A 220 1.21 12.31 22.68
CA ALA A 220 0.13 11.74 23.48
C ALA A 220 0.68 10.84 24.61
N LYS A 221 1.75 10.07 24.35
CA LYS A 221 2.43 9.27 25.36
C LYS A 221 3.00 10.14 26.48
N GLU A 222 3.75 11.19 26.16
CA GLU A 222 4.33 12.10 27.15
C GLU A 222 3.24 12.68 28.07
N ARG A 223 2.13 13.12 27.46
CA ARG A 223 0.98 13.66 28.20
C ARG A 223 0.34 12.64 29.12
N LEU A 224 0.21 11.37 28.70
CA LEU A 224 -0.29 10.28 29.56
C LEU A 224 0.66 9.97 30.71
N SER A 225 1.97 10.00 30.49
CA SER A 225 2.98 9.77 31.53
C SER A 225 2.99 10.86 32.59
N GLU A 226 2.81 12.12 32.20
CA GLU A 226 2.82 13.26 33.11
C GLU A 226 1.51 13.43 33.91
N HIS A 227 0.36 13.21 33.26
CA HIS A 227 -0.96 13.61 33.81
C HIS A 227 -1.86 12.42 34.20
N GLY A 228 -1.40 11.17 34.01
CA GLY A 228 -2.14 9.96 34.40
C GLY A 228 -3.43 9.73 33.62
N ASP A 229 -4.46 9.21 34.29
CA ASP A 229 -5.78 8.75 33.78
C ASP A 229 -6.66 9.84 33.13
N GLN A 230 -6.07 10.86 32.52
CA GLN A 230 -6.82 11.78 31.66
C GLN A 230 -7.40 11.00 30.47
N GLN A 231 -8.70 11.16 30.25
CA GLN A 231 -9.38 10.61 29.09
C GLN A 231 -8.94 11.37 27.83
N ILE A 232 -7.83 10.94 27.22
CA ILE A 232 -7.35 11.49 25.96
C ILE A 232 -8.13 10.86 24.81
N THR A 233 -8.89 11.68 24.10
CA THR A 233 -9.57 11.27 22.87
C THR A 233 -8.83 11.86 21.68
N LEU A 234 -8.19 11.01 20.87
CA LEU A 234 -7.67 11.41 19.58
C LEU A 234 -8.85 11.50 18.60
N ARG A 235 -9.46 12.69 18.52
CA ARG A 235 -10.58 12.93 17.60
C ARG A 235 -10.06 13.47 16.28
N ARG A 236 -10.37 12.78 15.18
CA ARG A 236 -10.19 13.34 13.84
C ARG A 236 -11.18 14.48 13.65
N LEU A 237 -10.67 15.69 13.36
CA LEU A 237 -11.52 16.77 12.84
C LEU A 237 -11.85 16.41 11.39
N GLY A 238 -13.12 16.13 11.11
CA GLY A 238 -13.58 15.79 9.77
C GLY A 238 -13.34 16.94 8.81
N CYS A 239 -12.70 16.65 7.68
CA CYS A 239 -12.63 17.58 6.55
C CYS A 239 -14.08 17.84 6.09
N ASN A 240 -14.49 19.10 6.02
CA ASN A 240 -15.83 19.49 5.56
C ASN A 240 -16.12 18.81 4.22
N ALA A 241 -17.21 18.05 4.17
CA ALA A 241 -17.60 17.18 3.07
C ALA A 241 -17.86 17.92 1.76
N LYS A 242 -16.82 18.23 0.98
CA LYS A 242 -16.92 18.68 -0.42
C LYS A 242 -15.82 18.18 -1.37
N ASP A 243 -14.90 17.33 -0.90
CA ASP A 243 -13.77 16.91 -1.72
C ASP A 243 -13.99 15.51 -2.30
N ASP A 244 -14.49 15.46 -3.55
CA ASP A 244 -14.42 14.30 -4.44
C ASP A 244 -12.95 14.00 -4.75
N VAL A 245 -12.27 13.24 -3.90
CA VAL A 245 -10.83 12.95 -4.09
C VAL A 245 -10.57 11.45 -4.00
N GLN A 246 -10.42 10.85 -5.18
CA GLN A 246 -10.22 9.42 -5.35
C GLN A 246 -8.74 9.00 -5.40
N TYR A 247 -7.77 9.92 -5.27
CA TYR A 247 -6.34 9.64 -5.54
C TYR A 247 -5.29 10.43 -4.72
N ASN A 248 -5.61 11.01 -3.57
CA ASN A 248 -4.59 11.67 -2.74
C ASN A 248 -3.88 10.68 -1.79
N LEU A 249 -2.65 11.01 -1.39
CA LEU A 249 -1.99 10.36 -0.25
C LEU A 249 -2.89 10.52 0.98
N PRO A 250 -3.05 9.47 1.81
CA PRO A 250 -3.73 9.62 3.08
C PRO A 250 -3.01 10.68 3.91
N THR A 251 -3.64 11.84 4.01
CA THR A 251 -3.23 12.88 4.96
C THR A 251 -3.60 12.36 6.35
N SER A 252 -2.93 12.82 7.41
CA SER A 252 -3.16 12.40 8.80
C SER A 252 -4.64 12.39 9.24
N GLY A 253 -5.52 13.07 8.50
CA GLY A 253 -6.96 12.99 8.60
C GLY A 253 -7.67 12.14 7.53
N GLU A 254 -7.22 10.93 7.17
CA GLU A 254 -7.95 10.02 6.24
C GLU A 254 -8.25 8.61 6.79
N ILE A 255 -7.88 8.30 8.03
CA ILE A 255 -8.17 7.00 8.65
C ILE A 255 -9.58 7.04 9.27
N VAL A 256 -10.39 6.00 9.04
CA VAL A 256 -11.83 5.94 9.35
C VAL A 256 -12.08 5.02 10.56
N GLU A 257 -12.80 5.53 11.56
CA GLU A 257 -13.31 4.81 12.76
C GLU A 257 -14.35 3.73 12.43
#